data_AF-A0AAN0K0U1-F1
#
_entry.id   AF-A0AAN0K0U1-F1
#
_cell.length_a   1.000
_cell.length_b   1.000
_cell.length_c   1.000
_cell.angle_alpha   90.00
_cell.angle_beta   90.00
_cell.angle_gamma   90.00
#
_symmetry.space_group_name_H-M   'P 1'
#
loop_
_entity.id
_entity.type
_entity.pdbx_description
1 polymer ?
#
loop_
_entity_poly.entity_id
_entity_poly.type
_entity_poly.pdbx_seq_one_letter_code
_entity_poly.pdbx_strand_id
1 'polypeptide(L)'
;MMAAVCLVFLLIFSTQMQAQAKDVPIPNYDINLELPQNERWKQVAIDYSQDLKELIRYLNLLQRCSACTSILATTKAGKIIHGQNLDYGGPLGKLAVTVHFQRNGITVYSGTIFAGYVGILTAVKPGRFSITQNDRYNGDWTLNVKQASMLGTSSFLALKVRDLLDDPSSDFKKVVNTIASTQFIDPFYAIVGGVSGDEGAIIIHNRTTGITVWRL
;
A
#
# COMPACT_ATOMS: atom_id res chain seq x y z
N MET A 1 23.25 0.07 -39.78
CA MET A 1 22.09 0.97 -39.53
C MET A 1 21.18 0.46 -38.41
N MET A 2 20.81 -0.82 -38.37
CA MET A 2 19.96 -1.42 -37.31
C MET A 2 20.54 -1.36 -35.88
N ALA A 3 21.85 -1.60 -35.71
CA ALA A 3 22.48 -1.58 -34.40
C ALA A 3 22.47 -0.19 -33.73
N ALA A 4 22.62 0.88 -34.53
CA ALA A 4 22.57 2.25 -34.03
C ALA A 4 21.15 2.66 -33.60
N VAL A 5 20.12 2.18 -34.31
CA VAL A 5 18.72 2.42 -33.93
C VAL A 5 18.38 1.67 -32.63
N CYS A 6 18.81 0.41 -32.47
CA CYS A 6 18.64 -0.33 -31.21
C CYS A 6 19.34 0.33 -30.02
N LEU A 7 20.56 0.86 -30.22
CA LEU A 7 21.30 1.55 -29.16
C LEU A 7 20.62 2.85 -28.74
N VAL A 8 20.06 3.61 -29.69
CA VAL A 8 19.29 4.83 -29.41
C VAL A 8 17.98 4.49 -28.69
N PHE A 9 17.28 3.42 -29.09
CA PHE A 9 16.08 2.95 -28.38
C PHE A 9 16.40 2.48 -26.95
N LEU A 10 17.49 1.74 -26.75
CA LEU A 10 17.95 1.32 -25.41
C LEU A 10 18.38 2.51 -24.55
N LEU A 11 19.06 3.50 -25.14
CA LEU A 11 19.46 4.72 -24.44
C LEU A 11 18.23 5.55 -24.05
N ILE A 12 17.25 5.73 -24.94
CA ILE A 12 15.99 6.43 -24.63
C ILE A 12 15.19 5.69 -23.54
N PHE A 13 15.15 4.36 -23.57
CA PHE A 13 14.51 3.58 -22.51
C PHE A 13 15.24 3.74 -21.16
N SER A 14 16.57 3.75 -21.18
CA SER A 14 17.38 3.89 -19.96
C SER A 14 17.30 5.29 -19.34
N THR A 15 17.14 6.35 -20.15
CA THR A 15 16.99 7.72 -19.64
C THR A 15 15.58 7.99 -19.11
N GLN A 16 14.55 7.30 -19.59
CA GLN A 16 13.20 7.36 -19.01
C GLN A 16 13.08 6.59 -17.68
N MET A 17 14.01 5.68 -17.38
CA MET A 17 14.10 4.94 -16.12
C MET A 17 15.17 5.50 -15.18
N GLN A 18 15.46 6.80 -15.23
CA GLN A 18 16.26 7.41 -14.17
C GLN A 18 15.40 7.57 -12.92
N ALA A 19 15.55 6.62 -11.99
CA ALA A 19 15.18 6.87 -10.60
C ALA A 19 15.94 8.11 -10.12
N GLN A 20 15.23 9.17 -9.77
CA GLN A 20 15.82 10.32 -9.06
C GLN A 20 16.12 9.91 -7.61
N ALA A 21 17.00 8.92 -7.43
CA ALA A 21 17.38 8.43 -6.12
C ALA A 21 18.51 9.30 -5.57
N LYS A 22 18.14 10.38 -4.88
CA LYS A 22 18.95 10.78 -3.73
C LYS A 22 18.42 9.92 -2.57
N ASP A 23 19.23 9.01 -2.05
CA ASP A 23 18.83 8.18 -0.91
C ASP A 23 18.50 9.09 0.27
N VAL A 24 17.21 9.25 0.56
CA VAL A 24 16.73 9.92 1.75
C VAL A 24 16.36 8.84 2.75
N PRO A 25 16.94 8.82 3.96
CA PRO A 25 16.53 7.88 4.99
C PRO A 25 15.04 8.07 5.28
N ILE A 26 14.28 6.97 5.28
CA ILE A 26 12.86 6.99 5.62
C ILE A 26 12.73 7.11 7.15
N PRO A 27 12.15 8.21 7.69
CA PRO A 27 11.99 8.36 9.13
C PRO A 27 11.03 7.32 9.73
N ASN A 28 11.25 6.98 10.99
CA ASN A 28 10.43 6.02 11.73
C ASN A 28 9.63 6.74 12.82
N TYR A 29 8.37 6.36 13.00
CA TYR A 29 7.50 6.91 14.04
C TYR A 29 6.78 5.80 14.81
N ASP A 30 6.72 5.97 16.13
CA ASP A 30 5.93 5.13 17.01
C ASP A 30 4.57 5.78 17.25
N ILE A 31 3.50 5.09 16.85
CA ILE A 31 2.11 5.57 17.02
C ILE A 31 1.43 4.75 18.09
N ASN A 32 1.17 5.38 19.23
CA ASN A 32 0.44 4.75 20.33
C ASN A 32 -1.07 4.67 20.02
N LEU A 33 -1.57 3.45 19.82
CA LEU A 33 -2.98 3.17 19.51
C LEU A 33 -3.93 3.36 20.70
N GLU A 34 -3.42 3.59 21.90
CA GLU A 34 -4.20 3.79 23.11
C GLU A 34 -4.53 5.27 23.35
N LEU A 35 -3.83 6.17 22.64
CA LEU A 35 -4.14 7.60 22.66
C LEU A 35 -5.42 7.91 21.86
N PRO A 36 -6.12 9.01 22.20
CA PRO A 36 -7.16 9.58 21.33
C PRO A 36 -6.65 9.85 19.92
N GLN A 37 -7.49 9.69 18.90
CA GLN A 37 -7.07 9.76 17.49
C GLN A 37 -6.37 11.08 17.11
N ASN A 38 -6.81 12.20 17.69
CA ASN A 38 -6.22 13.53 17.48
C ASN A 38 -4.84 13.72 18.14
N GLU A 39 -4.45 12.82 19.04
CA GLU A 39 -3.16 12.85 19.74
C GLU A 39 -2.12 11.95 19.04
N ARG A 40 -2.56 10.88 18.38
CA ARG A 40 -1.68 9.85 17.77
C ARG A 40 -0.66 10.41 16.79
N TRP A 41 -1.08 11.37 15.97
CA TRP A 41 -0.31 11.84 14.81
C TRP A 41 0.36 13.21 15.02
N LYS A 42 0.34 13.74 16.25
CA LYS A 42 0.82 15.11 16.53
C LYS A 42 2.26 15.34 16.07
N GLN A 43 3.18 14.43 16.42
CA GLN A 43 4.59 14.58 16.05
C GLN A 43 4.78 14.56 14.53
N VAL A 44 4.16 13.59 13.83
CA VAL A 44 4.19 13.51 12.37
C VAL A 44 3.64 14.80 11.74
N ALA A 45 2.52 15.33 12.27
CA ALA A 45 1.93 16.56 11.76
C ALA A 45 2.82 17.80 11.97
N ILE A 46 3.56 17.85 13.08
CA ILE A 46 4.53 18.93 13.35
C ILE A 46 5.69 18.86 12.37
N ASP A 47 6.32 17.68 12.25
CA ASP A 47 7.52 17.46 11.44
C ASP A 47 7.25 17.71 9.95
N TYR A 48 6.06 17.32 9.47
CA TYR A 48 5.65 17.48 8.08
C TYR A 48 4.72 18.67 7.83
N SER A 49 4.60 19.61 8.77
CA SER A 49 3.64 20.71 8.69
C SER A 49 3.75 21.57 7.41
N GLN A 50 4.94 21.71 6.82
CA GLN A 50 5.13 22.42 5.55
C GLN A 50 4.78 21.54 4.36
N ASP A 51 5.25 20.29 4.33
CA ASP A 51 4.97 19.36 3.24
C ASP A 51 3.48 19.00 3.18
N LEU A 52 2.77 18.94 4.32
CA LEU A 52 1.33 18.70 4.39
C LEU A 52 0.49 19.83 3.79
N LYS A 53 0.94 21.09 3.89
CA LYS A 53 0.27 22.21 3.21
C LYS A 53 0.35 22.06 1.69
N GLU A 54 1.49 21.59 1.22
CA GLU A 54 1.71 21.29 -0.19
C GLU A 54 1.00 19.99 -0.61
N LEU A 55 0.82 19.02 0.29
CA LEU A 55 0.11 17.77 0.04
C LEU A 55 -1.32 18.00 -0.47
N ILE A 56 -2.03 19.02 0.01
CA ILE A 56 -3.38 19.36 -0.49
C ILE A 56 -3.36 19.57 -2.02
N ARG A 57 -2.28 20.14 -2.57
CA ARG A 57 -2.10 20.31 -4.02
C ARG A 57 -1.82 18.99 -4.74
N TYR A 58 -1.26 18.02 -4.03
CA TYR A 58 -0.86 16.70 -4.52
C TYR A 58 -1.81 15.56 -4.11
N LEU A 59 -2.94 15.85 -3.47
CA LEU A 59 -3.95 14.82 -3.13
C LEU A 59 -4.44 14.08 -4.38
N ASN A 60 -4.51 14.78 -5.52
CA ASN A 60 -4.80 14.19 -6.82
C ASN A 60 -3.69 13.21 -7.31
N LEU A 61 -2.45 13.34 -6.83
CA LEU A 61 -1.33 12.46 -7.15
C LEU A 61 -1.26 11.22 -6.26
N LEU A 62 -1.73 11.30 -5.01
CA LEU A 62 -1.83 10.13 -4.13
C LEU A 62 -2.72 9.02 -4.73
N GLN A 63 -3.64 9.40 -5.62
CA GLN A 63 -4.54 8.49 -6.33
C GLN A 63 -3.97 7.95 -7.66
N ARG A 64 -2.70 8.25 -7.96
CA ARG A 64 -2.02 7.81 -9.18
C ARG A 64 -0.69 7.16 -8.82
N CYS A 65 -0.72 5.90 -8.34
CA CYS A 65 0.49 5.07 -8.40
C CYS A 65 0.93 5.06 -9.87
N SER A 66 2.16 5.49 -10.13
CA SER A 66 2.70 5.49 -11.49
C SER A 66 3.00 4.06 -11.93
N ALA A 67 3.52 3.25 -11.00
CA ALA A 67 3.67 1.82 -11.12
C ALA A 67 3.87 1.18 -9.73
N CYS A 68 3.40 -0.04 -9.55
CA CYS A 68 3.48 -0.75 -8.27
C CYS A 68 3.90 -2.20 -8.58
N THR A 69 4.98 -2.70 -7.98
CA THR A 69 5.45 -4.09 -8.16
C THR A 69 5.53 -4.78 -6.81
N SER A 70 4.80 -5.90 -6.65
CA SER A 70 4.81 -6.69 -5.43
C SER A 70 5.26 -8.12 -5.74
N ILE A 71 6.12 -8.67 -4.88
CA ILE A 71 6.67 -10.02 -5.00
C ILE A 71 6.34 -10.80 -3.75
N LEU A 72 5.76 -11.98 -3.95
CA LEU A 72 5.53 -12.96 -2.90
C LEU A 72 6.25 -14.25 -3.28
N ALA A 73 7.09 -14.76 -2.39
CA ALA A 73 7.89 -15.95 -2.63
C ALA A 73 7.97 -16.84 -1.40
N THR A 74 8.06 -18.15 -1.64
CA THR A 74 8.30 -19.14 -0.59
C THR A 74 9.75 -19.59 -0.63
N THR A 75 10.44 -19.47 0.49
CA THR A 75 11.80 -19.98 0.66
C THR A 75 11.82 -21.51 0.72
N LYS A 76 12.98 -22.13 0.48
CA LYS A 76 13.17 -23.59 0.65
C LYS A 76 12.80 -24.09 2.05
N ALA A 77 12.89 -23.23 3.07
CA ALA A 77 12.54 -23.54 4.46
C ALA A 77 11.03 -23.37 4.75
N GLY A 78 10.19 -23.11 3.75
CA GLY A 78 8.75 -22.93 3.92
C GLY A 78 8.36 -21.61 4.60
N LYS A 79 9.19 -20.57 4.47
CA LYS A 79 8.90 -19.20 4.93
C LYS A 79 8.50 -18.29 3.79
N ILE A 80 7.57 -17.37 4.04
CA ILE A 80 7.16 -16.35 3.08
C ILE A 80 8.13 -15.16 3.12
N ILE A 81 8.53 -14.69 1.93
CA ILE A 81 9.16 -13.40 1.69
C ILE A 81 8.18 -12.56 0.89
N HIS A 82 7.97 -11.31 1.33
CA HIS A 82 7.05 -10.38 0.71
C HIS A 82 7.73 -9.01 0.59
N GLY A 83 7.78 -8.46 -0.62
CA GLY A 83 8.37 -7.14 -0.88
C GLY A 83 7.59 -6.36 -1.93
N GLN A 84 7.72 -5.03 -1.89
CA GLN A 84 7.06 -4.13 -2.84
C GLN A 84 7.96 -2.94 -3.19
N ASN A 85 7.96 -2.59 -4.48
CA ASN A 85 8.27 -1.25 -4.96
C ASN A 85 6.96 -0.48 -5.18
N LEU A 86 6.93 0.75 -4.71
CA LEU A 86 5.77 1.63 -4.74
C LEU A 86 6.16 2.95 -5.42
N ASP A 87 5.85 3.07 -6.72
CA ASP A 87 6.39 4.14 -7.57
C ASP A 87 5.37 5.26 -7.75
N TYR A 88 5.76 6.47 -7.34
CA TYR A 88 4.97 7.69 -7.51
C TYR A 88 5.78 8.78 -8.19
N GLY A 89 5.11 9.56 -9.03
CA GLY A 89 5.66 10.82 -9.54
C GLY A 89 5.61 11.94 -8.50
N GLY A 90 6.48 12.93 -8.66
CA GLY A 90 6.47 14.15 -7.84
C GLY A 90 7.11 13.98 -6.45
N PRO A 91 6.85 14.92 -5.52
CA PRO A 91 7.58 14.99 -4.25
C PRO A 91 7.10 14.02 -3.17
N LEU A 92 6.24 13.05 -3.50
CA LEU A 92 5.63 12.13 -2.51
C LEU A 92 6.66 11.29 -1.74
N GLY A 93 7.82 11.00 -2.34
CA GLY A 93 8.92 10.32 -1.64
C GLY A 93 9.40 11.04 -0.38
N LYS A 94 9.25 12.39 -0.31
CA LYS A 94 9.60 13.15 0.90
C LYS A 94 8.66 12.89 2.06
N LEU A 95 7.43 12.48 1.79
CA LEU A 95 6.41 12.19 2.78
C LEU A 95 6.47 10.74 3.26
N ALA A 96 7.31 9.88 2.65
CA ALA A 96 7.41 8.49 3.04
C ALA A 96 7.91 8.38 4.48
N VAL A 97 7.16 7.65 5.30
CA VAL A 97 7.50 7.34 6.70
C VAL A 97 7.19 5.88 6.99
N THR A 98 8.03 5.27 7.82
CA THR A 98 7.74 3.96 8.42
C THR A 98 7.08 4.21 9.75
N VAL A 99 5.96 3.52 10.00
CA VAL A 99 5.19 3.68 11.22
C VAL A 99 5.07 2.36 11.94
N HIS A 100 5.44 2.35 13.22
CA HIS A 100 5.24 1.24 14.13
C HIS A 100 4.04 1.56 15.04
N PHE A 101 2.96 0.82 14.86
CA PHE A 101 1.76 1.01 15.65
C PHE A 101 1.86 0.19 16.92
N GLN A 102 1.73 0.86 18.08
CA GLN A 102 2.02 0.27 19.37
C GLN A 102 0.79 0.19 20.28
N ARG A 103 0.73 -0.85 21.10
CA ARG A 103 -0.14 -0.96 22.28
C ARG A 103 0.72 -1.36 23.47
N ASN A 104 0.58 -0.71 24.61
CA ASN A 104 1.44 -0.92 25.79
C ASN A 104 2.95 -0.80 25.46
N GLY A 105 3.32 0.11 24.56
CA GLY A 105 4.70 0.29 24.09
C GLY A 105 5.26 -0.85 23.21
N ILE A 106 4.42 -1.80 22.81
CA ILE A 106 4.81 -2.93 21.95
C ILE A 106 4.22 -2.77 20.56
N THR A 107 5.06 -2.84 19.53
CA THR A 107 4.64 -2.81 18.12
C THR A 107 3.74 -4.01 17.79
N VAL A 108 2.49 -3.72 17.45
CA VAL A 108 1.49 -4.72 17.05
C VAL A 108 1.42 -4.92 15.53
N TYR A 109 1.83 -3.92 14.76
CA TYR A 109 2.10 -4.00 13.32
C TYR A 109 2.87 -2.78 12.85
N SER A 110 3.39 -2.85 11.63
CA SER A 110 4.11 -1.73 11.00
C SER A 110 3.71 -1.58 9.55
N GLY A 111 3.89 -0.38 9.02
CA GLY A 111 3.68 -0.11 7.61
C GLY A 111 4.45 1.11 7.13
N THR A 112 4.66 1.17 5.82
CA THR A 112 5.18 2.37 5.15
C THR A 112 4.00 3.13 4.57
N ILE A 113 3.92 4.42 4.90
CA ILE A 113 2.84 5.32 4.48
C ILE A 113 3.41 6.65 4.00
N PHE A 114 2.54 7.51 3.49
CA PHE A 114 2.84 8.93 3.34
C PHE A 114 2.32 9.71 4.54
N ALA A 115 3.12 10.61 5.11
CA ALA A 115 2.68 11.51 6.17
C ALA A 115 1.41 12.27 5.73
N GLY A 116 0.37 12.25 6.57
CA GLY A 116 -0.96 12.78 6.25
C GLY A 116 -1.94 11.77 5.63
N TYR A 117 -1.47 10.58 5.22
CA TYR A 117 -2.32 9.49 4.73
C TYR A 117 -2.51 8.44 5.82
N VAL A 118 -3.76 8.25 6.27
CA VAL A 118 -4.08 7.34 7.40
C VAL A 118 -4.38 5.89 6.97
N GLY A 119 -4.54 5.65 5.66
CA GLY A 119 -4.60 4.30 5.09
C GLY A 119 -3.22 3.66 5.04
N ILE A 120 -3.16 2.34 4.87
CA ILE A 120 -1.89 1.62 4.74
C ILE A 120 -1.90 0.76 3.48
N LEU A 121 -0.93 1.01 2.60
CA LEU A 121 -0.74 0.26 1.34
C LEU A 121 0.27 -0.88 1.49
N THR A 122 1.25 -0.72 2.38
CA THR A 122 2.35 -1.67 2.61
C THR A 122 2.43 -1.94 4.11
N ALA A 123 2.16 -3.18 4.54
CA ALA A 123 2.13 -3.50 5.97
C ALA A 123 2.62 -4.90 6.31
N VAL A 124 3.10 -5.04 7.55
CA VAL A 124 3.37 -6.32 8.19
C VAL A 124 2.75 -6.34 9.59
N LYS A 125 1.97 -7.39 9.88
CA LYS A 125 1.54 -7.77 11.21
C LYS A 125 2.40 -8.94 11.67
N PRO A 126 3.35 -8.73 12.60
CA PRO A 126 4.32 -9.75 13.01
C PRO A 126 3.67 -11.08 13.38
N GLY A 127 4.19 -12.17 12.79
CA GLY A 127 3.71 -13.53 13.04
C GLY A 127 2.28 -13.81 12.57
N ARG A 128 1.68 -12.95 11.73
CA ARG A 128 0.30 -13.12 11.24
C ARG A 128 0.20 -13.02 9.73
N PHE A 129 0.49 -11.86 9.17
CA PHE A 129 0.45 -11.64 7.72
C PHE A 129 1.22 -10.38 7.31
N SER A 130 1.48 -10.27 6.02
CA SER A 130 1.95 -9.08 5.33
C SER A 130 1.03 -8.80 4.16
N ILE A 131 0.87 -7.53 3.79
CA ILE A 131 -0.01 -7.12 2.71
C ILE A 131 0.57 -5.94 1.94
N THR A 132 0.42 -5.99 0.62
CA THR A 132 0.71 -4.88 -0.27
C THR A 132 -0.48 -4.65 -1.20
N GLN A 133 -0.77 -3.38 -1.49
CA GLN A 133 -1.79 -2.98 -2.46
C GLN A 133 -1.09 -2.44 -3.72
N ASN A 134 -1.49 -2.95 -4.88
CA ASN A 134 -1.13 -2.37 -6.17
C ASN A 134 -2.39 -1.82 -6.85
N ASP A 135 -2.23 -0.68 -7.53
CA ASP A 135 -3.31 -0.08 -8.32
C ASP A 135 -3.70 -0.98 -9.49
N ARG A 136 -5.00 -0.97 -9.81
CA ARG A 136 -5.53 -1.63 -11.00
C ARG A 136 -6.34 -0.64 -11.81
N TYR A 137 -5.73 -0.09 -12.84
CA TYR A 137 -6.39 0.91 -13.67
C TYR A 137 -7.51 0.27 -14.51
N ASN A 138 -8.75 0.62 -14.19
CA ASN A 138 -9.94 0.17 -14.93
C ASN A 138 -11.03 1.25 -14.92
N GLY A 139 -10.74 2.42 -15.47
CA GLY A 139 -11.69 3.53 -15.62
C GLY A 139 -11.32 4.80 -14.85
N ASP A 140 -12.25 5.75 -14.78
CA ASP A 140 -12.06 7.09 -14.21
C ASP A 140 -12.62 7.22 -12.77
N TRP A 141 -12.18 8.24 -12.03
CA TRP A 141 -12.58 8.54 -10.64
C TRP A 141 -14.09 8.72 -10.47
N THR A 142 -14.78 9.19 -11.52
CA THR A 142 -16.24 9.32 -11.54
C THR A 142 -16.97 8.00 -11.26
N LEU A 143 -16.40 6.87 -11.71
CA LEU A 143 -16.93 5.54 -11.41
C LEU A 143 -16.78 5.17 -9.94
N ASN A 144 -15.66 5.56 -9.33
CA ASN A 144 -15.40 5.30 -7.91
C ASN A 144 -16.38 6.11 -7.04
N VAL A 145 -16.69 7.35 -7.40
CA VAL A 145 -17.68 8.18 -6.69
C VAL A 145 -19.10 7.63 -6.86
N LYS A 146 -19.47 7.19 -8.06
CA LYS A 146 -20.75 6.51 -8.28
C LYS A 146 -20.84 5.24 -7.42
N GLN A 147 -19.79 4.44 -7.39
CA GLN A 147 -19.73 3.23 -6.57
C GLN A 147 -19.84 3.55 -5.08
N ALA A 148 -19.13 4.57 -4.59
CA ALA A 148 -19.20 5.02 -3.21
C ALA A 148 -20.63 5.47 -2.83
N SER A 149 -21.29 6.21 -3.72
CA SER A 149 -22.68 6.63 -3.53
C SER A 149 -23.64 5.43 -3.47
N MET A 150 -23.48 4.42 -4.33
CA MET A 150 -24.30 3.21 -4.31
C MET A 150 -24.06 2.35 -3.06
N LEU A 151 -22.82 2.27 -2.57
CA LEU A 151 -22.47 1.52 -1.36
C LEU A 151 -22.81 2.27 -0.06
N GLY A 152 -23.02 3.59 -0.14
CA GLY A 152 -23.14 4.45 1.05
C GLY A 152 -21.84 4.52 1.86
N THR A 153 -20.68 4.20 1.27
CA THR A 153 -19.38 4.19 1.93
C THR A 153 -18.25 4.43 0.93
N SER A 154 -17.15 5.01 1.42
CA SER A 154 -15.92 5.19 0.64
C SER A 154 -15.05 3.93 0.57
N SER A 155 -15.41 2.83 1.24
CA SER A 155 -14.76 1.51 1.28
C SER A 155 -13.47 1.40 0.43
N PHE A 156 -12.39 2.01 0.91
CA PHE A 156 -11.06 1.94 0.31
C PHE A 156 -10.32 0.76 0.91
N LEU A 157 -9.59 -0.01 0.08
CA LEU A 157 -8.81 -1.14 0.60
C LEU A 157 -7.81 -0.70 1.67
N ALA A 158 -7.07 0.39 1.46
CA ALA A 158 -6.09 0.88 2.42
C ALA A 158 -6.66 1.16 3.83
N LEU A 159 -7.93 1.56 3.93
CA LEU A 159 -8.63 1.74 5.22
C LEU A 159 -9.13 0.40 5.76
N LYS A 160 -9.61 -0.51 4.91
CA LYS A 160 -9.97 -1.86 5.35
C LYS A 160 -8.76 -2.65 5.84
N VAL A 161 -7.60 -2.47 5.22
CA VAL A 161 -6.32 -3.03 5.69
C VAL A 161 -6.00 -2.51 7.08
N ARG A 162 -6.25 -1.22 7.34
CA ARG A 162 -6.10 -0.65 8.67
C ARG A 162 -6.99 -1.34 9.71
N ASP A 163 -8.28 -1.55 9.41
CA ASP A 163 -9.19 -2.30 10.28
C ASP A 163 -8.66 -3.71 10.58
N LEU A 164 -8.20 -4.41 9.54
CA LEU A 164 -7.67 -5.78 9.65
C LEU A 164 -6.38 -5.85 10.46
N LEU A 165 -5.50 -4.85 10.34
CA LEU A 165 -4.28 -4.73 11.15
C LEU A 165 -4.60 -4.43 12.62
N ASP A 166 -5.60 -3.59 12.89
CA ASP A 166 -6.03 -3.25 14.25
C ASP A 166 -6.77 -4.40 14.95
N ASP A 167 -7.41 -5.30 14.20
CA ASP A 167 -8.07 -6.49 14.72
C ASP A 167 -7.05 -7.54 15.21
N PRO A 168 -7.02 -7.89 16.51
CA PRO A 168 -6.07 -8.85 17.07
C PRO A 168 -6.28 -10.29 16.59
N SER A 169 -7.47 -10.62 16.09
CA SER A 169 -7.81 -11.95 15.56
C SER A 169 -7.45 -12.14 14.09
N SER A 170 -7.03 -11.08 13.40
CA SER A 170 -6.69 -11.17 11.97
C SER A 170 -5.44 -11.99 11.71
N ASP A 171 -5.60 -12.97 10.84
CA ASP A 171 -4.58 -13.80 10.23
C ASP A 171 -4.71 -13.78 8.70
N PHE A 172 -3.82 -14.50 8.03
CA PHE A 172 -3.83 -14.63 6.57
C PHE A 172 -5.20 -15.03 6.00
N LYS A 173 -5.85 -16.07 6.56
CA LYS A 173 -7.13 -16.58 6.06
C LYS A 173 -8.23 -15.53 6.20
N LYS A 174 -8.33 -14.88 7.35
CA LYS A 174 -9.31 -13.82 7.60
C LYS A 174 -9.11 -12.65 6.64
N VAL A 175 -7.88 -12.19 6.48
CA VAL A 175 -7.55 -11.09 5.55
C VAL A 175 -7.98 -11.43 4.12
N VAL A 176 -7.57 -12.59 3.60
CA VAL A 176 -7.90 -13.00 2.23
C VAL A 176 -9.40 -13.11 2.03
N ASN A 177 -10.11 -13.76 2.96
CA ASN A 177 -11.56 -13.95 2.86
C ASN A 177 -12.30 -12.62 2.95
N THR A 178 -11.95 -11.75 3.90
CA THR A 178 -12.59 -10.44 4.06
C THR A 178 -12.39 -9.58 2.83
N ILE A 179 -11.18 -9.50 2.26
CA ILE A 179 -10.94 -8.70 1.05
C ILE A 179 -11.70 -9.29 -0.15
N ALA A 180 -11.68 -10.61 -0.33
CA ALA A 180 -12.35 -11.26 -1.46
C ALA A 180 -13.89 -11.14 -1.40
N SER A 181 -14.48 -11.04 -0.21
CA SER A 181 -15.95 -10.94 -0.04
C SER A 181 -16.47 -9.52 0.15
N THR A 182 -15.59 -8.52 0.31
CA THR A 182 -15.99 -7.12 0.52
C THR A 182 -16.07 -6.39 -0.81
N GLN A 183 -17.10 -5.56 -0.98
CA GLN A 183 -17.19 -4.65 -2.12
C GLN A 183 -16.44 -3.34 -1.82
N PHE A 184 -15.64 -2.89 -2.78
CA PHE A 184 -14.84 -1.67 -2.69
C PHE A 184 -15.21 -0.71 -3.82
N ILE A 185 -14.83 0.56 -3.67
CA ILE A 185 -15.18 1.60 -4.64
C ILE A 185 -14.31 1.58 -5.89
N ASP A 186 -13.14 0.97 -5.82
CA ASP A 186 -12.13 0.91 -6.86
C ASP A 186 -11.57 -0.52 -7.03
N PRO A 187 -11.10 -0.87 -8.24
CA PRO A 187 -10.41 -2.12 -8.50
C PRO A 187 -8.94 -2.04 -8.04
N PHE A 188 -8.40 -3.16 -7.57
CA PHE A 188 -7.01 -3.24 -7.09
C PHE A 188 -6.46 -4.67 -7.21
N TYR A 189 -5.17 -4.82 -6.96
CA TYR A 189 -4.56 -6.09 -6.58
C TYR A 189 -4.15 -6.02 -5.10
N ALA A 190 -4.56 -6.99 -4.30
CA ALA A 190 -4.07 -7.16 -2.94
C ALA A 190 -3.21 -8.41 -2.88
N ILE A 191 -1.94 -8.25 -2.53
CA ILE A 191 -0.99 -9.35 -2.37
C ILE A 191 -0.87 -9.59 -0.88
N VAL A 192 -1.05 -10.82 -0.44
CA VAL A 192 -1.09 -11.20 0.98
C VAL A 192 -0.16 -12.38 1.21
N GLY A 193 0.75 -12.25 2.17
CA GLY A 193 1.59 -13.33 2.66
C GLY A 193 1.26 -13.67 4.10
N GLY A 194 1.10 -14.94 4.43
CA GLY A 194 0.96 -15.44 5.81
C GLY A 194 2.31 -15.80 6.42
N VAL A 195 2.29 -16.83 7.28
CA VAL A 195 3.46 -17.29 8.04
C VAL A 195 4.03 -18.59 7.46
N SER A 196 3.16 -19.42 6.89
CA SER A 196 3.50 -20.71 6.32
C SER A 196 3.73 -20.60 4.81
N GLY A 197 4.57 -21.47 4.24
CA GLY A 197 5.00 -21.38 2.84
C GLY A 197 3.90 -21.58 1.79
N ASP A 198 2.74 -22.09 2.18
CA ASP A 198 1.52 -22.23 1.39
C ASP A 198 0.53 -21.06 1.60
N GLU A 199 0.83 -20.15 2.52
CA GLU A 199 0.02 -18.97 2.82
C GLU A 199 0.44 -17.79 1.94
N GLY A 200 0.23 -17.92 0.63
CA GLY A 200 0.34 -16.79 -0.29
C GLY A 200 -0.89 -16.61 -1.16
N ALA A 201 -1.29 -15.36 -1.37
CA ALA A 201 -2.44 -15.03 -2.20
C ALA A 201 -2.27 -13.71 -2.96
N ILE A 202 -2.74 -13.67 -4.19
CA ILE A 202 -2.98 -12.45 -4.97
C ILE A 202 -4.48 -12.37 -5.22
N ILE A 203 -5.12 -11.34 -4.71
CA ILE A 203 -6.54 -11.06 -4.90
C ILE A 203 -6.66 -10.02 -6.01
N ILE A 204 -7.24 -10.44 -7.13
CA ILE A 204 -7.58 -9.57 -8.25
C ILE A 204 -9.01 -9.10 -7.99
N HIS A 205 -9.16 -7.85 -7.59
CA HIS A 205 -10.45 -7.30 -7.22
C HIS A 205 -10.99 -6.34 -8.27
N ASN A 206 -12.30 -6.39 -8.48
CA ASN A 206 -13.06 -5.59 -9.43
C ASN A 206 -14.19 -4.90 -8.67
N ARG A 207 -14.61 -3.70 -9.10
CA ARG A 207 -15.65 -2.91 -8.39
C ARG A 207 -16.95 -3.67 -8.09
N THR A 208 -17.37 -4.57 -9.00
CA THR A 208 -18.68 -5.22 -8.90
C THR A 208 -18.62 -6.74 -9.03
N THR A 209 -17.89 -7.28 -10.01
CA THR A 209 -17.89 -8.72 -10.33
C THR A 209 -16.51 -9.18 -10.81
N GLY A 210 -16.24 -10.49 -10.74
CA GLY A 210 -14.98 -11.05 -11.25
C GLY A 210 -13.83 -10.89 -10.27
N ILE A 211 -14.05 -11.25 -9.01
CA ILE A 211 -13.02 -11.32 -7.97
C ILE A 211 -12.34 -12.69 -8.09
N THR A 212 -11.01 -12.70 -8.22
CA THR A 212 -10.22 -13.92 -8.33
C THR A 212 -9.16 -13.96 -7.24
N VAL A 213 -8.99 -15.11 -6.60
CA VAL A 213 -7.90 -15.34 -5.63
C VAL A 213 -6.93 -16.37 -6.21
N TRP A 214 -5.73 -15.92 -6.56
CA TRP A 214 -4.64 -16.80 -6.98
C TRP A 214 -3.78 -17.15 -5.77
N ARG A 215 -3.51 -18.43 -5.52
CA ARG A 215 -2.70 -18.94 -4.40
C ARG A 215 -1.31 -19.37 -4.87
N LEU A 216 -0.31 -19.29 -3.98
CA LEU A 216 1.01 -19.88 -4.18
C LEU A 216 0.97 -21.41 -4.23
#